data_AF-A0A1G3QJI4-F1
#
_entry.id   AF-A0A1G3QJI4-F1
#
_cell.length_a   1.000
_cell.length_b   1.000
_cell.length_c   1.000
_cell.angle_alpha   90.00
_cell.angle_beta   90.00
_cell.angle_gamma   90.00
#
_symmetry.space_group_name_H-M   'P 1'
#
loop_
_entity.id
_entity.type
_entity.pdbx_description
1 polymer ?
#
loop_
_entity_poly.entity_id
_entity_poly.type
_entity_poly.pdbx_seq_one_letter_code
_entity_poly.pdbx_strand_id
1 'polypeptide(L)' 'MNDREVNAMMQEEINRLMKNYARVEQIRRFTLLDAEWTQATGEITPSLKIKRRVVESKYKDNIEALCPVDAKD' A
#
# COMPACT_ATOMS: atom_id res chain seq x y z
N MET A 1 -6.19 -3.43 9.98
CA MET A 1 -5.38 -4.14 11.00
C MET A 1 -4.39 -3.16 11.62
N ASN A 2 -4.30 -3.02 12.95
CA ASN A 2 -3.46 -1.99 13.59
C ASN A 2 -2.60 -2.55 14.76
N ASP A 3 -2.00 -3.71 14.53
CA ASP A 3 -1.06 -4.30 15.48
C ASP A 3 0.31 -3.63 15.35
N ARG A 4 0.85 -3.12 16.45
CA ARG A 4 2.13 -2.38 16.45
C ARG A 4 3.31 -3.28 16.12
N GLU A 5 3.31 -4.53 16.60
CA GLU A 5 4.40 -5.47 16.38
C GLU A 5 4.44 -5.88 14.91
N VAL A 6 3.27 -6.20 14.33
CA VAL A 6 3.15 -6.54 12.91
C VAL A 6 3.57 -5.37 12.01
N ASN A 7 3.14 -4.15 12.34
CA ASN A 7 3.53 -2.97 11.57
C ASN A 7 5.05 -2.71 11.65
N ALA A 8 5.68 -2.89 12.82
CA ALA A 8 7.12 -2.73 12.97
C ALA A 8 7.88 -3.76 12.12
N MET A 9 7.49 -5.03 12.18
CA MET A 9 8.07 -6.11 11.38
C MET A 9 7.98 -5.82 9.87
N MET A 10 6.82 -5.36 9.40
CA MET A 10 6.62 -5.00 7.99
C MET A 10 7.48 -3.79 7.58
N GLN A 11 7.59 -2.79 8.45
CA GLN A 11 8.41 -1.60 8.19
C GLN A 11 9.90 -1.95 8.09
N GLU A 12 10.41 -2.85 8.93
CA GLU A 12 11.79 -3.33 8.87
C GLU A 12 12.08 -4.04 7.54
N GLU A 13 11.18 -4.90 7.08
CA GLU A 13 11.34 -5.64 5.84
C GLU A 13 11.29 -4.70 4.62
N ILE A 14 10.37 -3.74 4.59
CA ILE A 14 10.32 -2.69 3.58
C ILE A 14 11.65 -1.92 3.56
N ASN A 15 12.13 -1.47 4.73
CA ASN A 15 13.39 -0.74 4.82
C ASN A 15 14.56 -1.57 4.31
N ARG A 16 14.59 -2.87 4.60
CA ARG A 16 15.64 -3.80 4.14
C ARG A 16 15.66 -3.93 2.63
N LEU A 17 14.51 -4.09 1.99
CA LEU A 17 14.38 -4.25 0.54
C LEU A 17 14.63 -2.94 -0.22
N MET A 18 14.26 -1.80 0.37
CA MET A 18 14.38 -0.49 -0.27
C MET A 18 15.78 0.14 -0.16
N LYS A 19 16.76 -0.50 0.51
CA LYS A 19 18.12 0.03 0.75
C LYS A 19 18.85 0.53 -0.50
N ASN A 20 18.65 -0.14 -1.63
CA ASN A 20 19.35 0.16 -2.89
C ASN A 20 18.55 1.06 -3.83
N TYR A 21 17.35 1.48 -3.44
CA TYR A 21 16.47 2.33 -4.25
C TYR A 21 16.74 3.80 -3.94
N ALA A 22 16.59 4.66 -4.95
CA ALA A 22 16.72 6.09 -4.76
C ALA A 22 15.64 6.61 -3.78
N ARG A 23 15.93 7.69 -3.05
CA ARG A 23 15.00 8.25 -2.04
C ARG A 23 13.59 8.56 -2.58
N VAL A 24 13.48 8.86 -3.88
CA VAL A 24 12.19 9.14 -4.54
C VAL A 24 11.38 7.88 -4.85
N GLU A 25 12.03 6.72 -4.90
CA GLU A 25 11.39 5.41 -5.15
C GLU A 25 11.05 4.68 -3.84
N GLN A 26 11.63 5.10 -2.72
CA GLN A 26 11.41 4.47 -1.41
C GLN A 26 9.96 4.65 -0.93
N ILE A 27 9.36 3.54 -0.46
CA ILE A 27 8.04 3.55 0.18
C ILE A 27 8.15 4.32 1.49
N ARG A 28 7.45 5.46 1.59
CA ARG A 28 7.50 6.33 2.78
C ARG A 28 6.49 5.94 3.85
N ARG A 29 5.32 5.44 3.44
CA ARG A 29 4.19 5.10 4.30
C ARG A 29 3.43 3.93 3.67
N PHE A 30 2.89 3.04 4.50
CA PHE A 30 2.06 1.92 4.07
C PHE A 30 0.93 1.69 5.06
N THR A 31 -0.10 0.96 4.62
CA THR A 31 -1.23 0.50 5.44
C THR A 31 -1.44 -0.98 5.17
N LEU A 32 -1.67 -1.75 6.24
CA LEU A 32 -2.07 -3.15 6.13
C LEU A 32 -3.59 -3.25 6.06
N LEU A 33 -4.08 -3.74 4.93
CA LEU A 33 -5.48 -4.07 4.71
C LEU A 33 -5.81 -5.42 5.36
N ASP A 34 -7.01 -5.54 5.89
CA ASP A 34 -7.58 -6.79 6.41
C ASP A 34 -8.24 -7.64 5.30
N ALA A 35 -8.54 -7.02 4.16
CA ALA A 35 -9.13 -7.67 3.00
C ALA A 35 -8.06 -8.17 2.01
N GLU A 36 -8.25 -9.40 1.54
CA GLU A 36 -7.49 -9.96 0.42
C GLU A 36 -8.02 -9.44 -0.92
N TRP A 37 -7.12 -9.29 -1.89
CA TRP A 37 -7.48 -8.95 -3.27
C TRP A 37 -7.62 -10.21 -4.10
N THR A 38 -8.81 -10.42 -4.67
CA THR A 38 -9.13 -11.63 -5.43
C THR A 38 -9.76 -11.27 -6.78
N GLN A 39 -9.90 -12.27 -7.65
CA GLN A 39 -10.66 -12.11 -8.89
C GLN A 39 -12.16 -11.91 -8.62
N ALA A 40 -12.70 -12.61 -7.61
CA ALA A 40 -14.11 -12.55 -7.22
C ALA A 40 -14.50 -11.17 -6.66
N THR A 41 -13.59 -10.56 -5.90
CA THR A 41 -13.77 -9.20 -5.35
C THR A 41 -13.39 -8.10 -6.34
N GLY A 42 -12.78 -8.46 -7.47
CA GLY A 42 -12.62 -7.64 -8.66
C GLY A 42 -11.30 -6.89 -8.78
N GLU A 43 -10.47 -6.83 -7.73
CA GLU A 43 -9.18 -6.14 -7.72
C GLU A 43 -8.13 -6.84 -8.60
N ILE A 44 -8.28 -8.14 -8.87
CA ILE A 44 -7.31 -8.94 -9.61
C ILE A 44 -7.90 -9.40 -10.96
N THR A 45 -7.09 -9.39 -12.02
CA THR A 45 -7.44 -9.97 -13.34
C THR A 45 -7.33 -11.51 -13.32
N PRO A 46 -7.90 -12.23 -14.30
CA PRO A 46 -7.66 -13.67 -14.44
C PRO A 46 -6.19 -14.07 -14.52
N SER A 47 -5.34 -13.17 -15.02
CA SER A 47 -3.88 -13.31 -15.10
C SER A 47 -3.12 -12.79 -13.88
N LEU A 48 -3.79 -12.58 -12.74
CA LEU A 48 -3.22 -12.14 -11.46
C LEU A 48 -2.63 -10.71 -11.45
N LYS A 49 -3.00 -9.86 -12.40
CA LYS A 49 -2.60 -8.44 -12.41
C LYS A 49 -3.57 -7.61 -11.56
N ILE A 50 -3.06 -6.61 -10.86
CA ILE A 50 -3.87 -5.66 -10.10
C ILE A 50 -4.60 -4.69 -11.05
N LYS A 51 -5.90 -4.53 -10.87
CA LYS A 51 -6.72 -3.50 -11.52
C LYS A 51 -6.66 -2.21 -10.72
N ARG A 52 -5.64 -1.37 -10.99
CA ARG A 52 -5.37 -0.13 -10.23
C ARG A 52 -6.60 0.75 -9.99
N ARG A 53 -7.38 1.02 -11.04
CA ARG A 53 -8.61 1.83 -10.93
C ARG A 53 -9.60 1.30 -9.88
N VAL A 54 -9.73 -0.02 -9.75
CA VAL A 54 -10.63 -0.65 -8.76
C VAL A 54 -10.07 -0.47 -7.36
N VAL A 55 -8.77 -0.76 -7.19
CA VAL A 55 -8.07 -0.60 -5.90
C VAL A 55 -8.10 0.86 -5.43
N GLU A 56 -7.73 1.80 -6.30
CA GLU A 56 -7.71 3.24 -5.99
C GLU A 56 -9.11 3.76 -5.62
N SER A 57 -10.16 3.27 -6.29
CA SER A 57 -11.53 3.63 -5.93
C SER A 57 -12.00 3.03 -4.61
N LYS A 58 -11.65 1.78 -4.33
CA LYS A 58 -12.14 1.04 -3.15
C LYS A 58 -11.43 1.46 -1.86
N TYR A 59 -10.14 1.78 -1.95
CA TYR A 59 -9.29 2.14 -0.82
C TYR A 59 -8.88 3.61 -0.85
N LYS A 60 -9.70 4.46 -1.48
CA LYS A 60 -9.45 5.90 -1.62
C LYS A 60 -9.10 6.53 -0.27
N ASP A 61 -9.93 6.30 0.75
CA ASP A 61 -9.74 6.90 2.07
C ASP A 61 -8.44 6.42 2.74
N ASN A 62 -8.07 5.15 2.57
CA ASN A 62 -6.80 4.62 3.07
C ASN A 62 -5.61 5.29 2.36
N ILE A 63 -5.69 5.47 1.04
CA ILE A 63 -4.64 6.09 0.23
C ILE A 63 -4.51 7.58 0.61
N GLU A 64 -5.63 8.29 0.75
CA GLU A 64 -5.66 9.69 1.17
C GLU A 64 -5.06 9.86 2.57
N ALA A 65 -5.33 8.94 3.51
CA ALA A 65 -4.73 8.96 4.84
C ALA A 65 -3.20 8.74 4.84
N LEU A 66 -2.64 8.10 3.79
CA LEU A 66 -1.19 7.94 3.65
C LEU A 66 -0.53 9.23 3.14
N CYS A 67 -1.19 9.99 2.28
CA CYS A 67 -0.67 11.24 1.76
C CYS A 67 -0.84 12.38 2.78
N PRO A 68 0.19 13.20 3.07
CA PRO A 68 -0.02 14.43 3.83
C PRO A 68 -0.91 15.40 3.03
N VAL A 69 -1.80 16.10 3.74
CA VAL A 69 -2.76 17.07 3.16
C VAL A 69 -2.05 18.27 2.51
N ASP A 70 -0.78 18.47 2.81
CA ASP A 70 0.00 19.67 2.46
C ASP A 70 0.91 19.49 1.23
N ALA A 71 0.74 18.44 0.42
CA ALA A 71 1.51 18.25 -0.82
C ALA A 71 0.96 19.07 -2.01
N LYS A 72 0.45 20.28 -1.74
CA LYS A 72 0.12 21.30 -2.73
C LYS A 72 0.96 22.54 -2.44
N ASP A 73 2.16 22.56 -3.00
CA ASP A 73 2.81 23.80 -3.44
C ASP A 73 2.45 24.03 -4.91
#